data_AF-A0A955SZR9-F1
#
_entry.id   AF-A0A955SZR9-F1
#
_cell.length_a   1.000
_cell.length_b   1.000
_cell.length_c   1.000
_cell.angle_alpha   90.00
_cell.angle_beta   90.00
_cell.angle_gamma   90.00
#
_symmetry.space_group_name_H-M   'P 1'
#
loop_
_entity.id
_entity.type
_entity.pdbx_description
1 polymer ?
#
loop_
_entity_poly.entity_id
_entity_poly.type
_entity_poly.pdbx_seq_one_letter_code
_entity_poly.pdbx_strand_id
1 'polypeptide(L)'
;VLSPVRKVDDLGEEEIRLPESLADRCKAKVGDLVYIEDERRWLGGLKSVHAKLAGIAGEGDGVQLSSDLIDRGRFDLDRQVRVSKVF
;
A
#
# COMPACT_ATOMS: atom_id res chain seq x y z
N VAL A 1 2.15 -8.26 4.60
CA VAL A 1 3.59 -8.62 4.52
C VAL A 1 4.39 -7.38 4.20
N LEU A 2 5.70 -7.37 4.54
CA LEU A 2 6.55 -6.24 4.19
C LEU A 2 6.84 -6.24 2.69
N SER A 3 6.64 -5.09 2.04
CA SER A 3 6.87 -4.93 0.61
C SER A 3 7.42 -3.54 0.31
N PRO A 4 8.33 -3.42 -0.68
CA PRO A 4 8.86 -2.12 -1.07
C PRO A 4 7.75 -1.25 -1.66
N VAL A 5 7.93 0.06 -1.57
CA VAL A 5 6.98 1.06 -2.08
C VAL A 5 7.53 1.69 -3.36
N ARG A 6 6.65 1.92 -4.33
CA ARG A 6 6.92 2.77 -5.49
C ARG A 6 5.88 3.87 -5.60
N LYS A 7 6.35 5.10 -5.81
CA LYS A 7 5.49 6.21 -6.21
C LYS A 7 5.09 6.03 -7.67
N VAL A 8 3.81 6.22 -7.98
CA VAL A 8 3.29 6.32 -9.34
C VAL A 8 2.33 7.50 -9.43
N ASP A 9 2.29 8.15 -10.60
CA ASP A 9 1.49 9.37 -10.81
C ASP A 9 0.17 9.09 -11.56
N ASP A 10 -0.09 7.84 -11.97
CA ASP A 10 -1.26 7.42 -12.74
C ASP A 10 -2.41 6.83 -11.88
N LEU A 11 -2.29 6.94 -10.55
CA LEU A 11 -3.30 6.49 -9.59
C LEU A 11 -4.12 7.65 -9.05
N GLY A 12 -5.38 7.40 -8.73
CA GLY A 12 -6.20 8.34 -7.96
C GLY A 12 -5.62 8.61 -6.57
N GLU A 13 -6.06 9.70 -5.95
CA GLU A 13 -5.52 10.20 -4.67
C GLU A 13 -5.54 9.17 -3.53
N GLU A 14 -6.47 8.22 -3.55
CA GLU A 14 -6.64 7.18 -2.52
C GLU A 14 -6.44 5.75 -3.05
N GLU A 15 -5.85 5.61 -4.23
CA GLU A 15 -5.72 4.33 -4.92
C GLU A 15 -4.34 3.73 -4.79
N ILE A 16 -4.29 2.39 -4.79
CA ILE A 16 -3.05 1.61 -4.80
C ILE A 16 -3.11 0.45 -5.77
N ARG A 17 -1.93 -0.09 -6.10
CA ARG A 17 -1.80 -1.42 -6.69
C ARG A 17 -0.91 -2.30 -5.83
N LEU A 18 -1.32 -3.55 -5.67
CA LEU A 18 -0.56 -4.56 -4.94
C LEU A 18 0.04 -5.57 -5.92
N PRO A 19 1.25 -6.10 -5.66
CA PRO A 19 1.71 -7.32 -6.32
C PRO A 19 0.69 -8.45 -6.13
N GLU A 20 0.54 -9.31 -7.15
CA GLU A 20 -0.45 -10.40 -7.15
C GLU A 20 -0.32 -11.29 -5.90
N SER A 21 0.90 -11.70 -5.56
CA SER A 21 1.21 -12.53 -4.40
C SER A 21 0.85 -11.85 -3.08
N LEU A 22 0.95 -10.52 -3.00
CA LEU A 22 0.56 -9.77 -1.82
C LEU A 22 -0.97 -9.65 -1.73
N ALA A 23 -1.64 -9.36 -2.85
CA ALA A 23 -3.08 -9.30 -2.91
C ALA A 23 -3.72 -10.64 -2.52
N ASP A 24 -3.22 -11.76 -3.07
CA ASP A 24 -3.69 -13.12 -2.78
C ASP A 24 -3.55 -13.47 -1.29
N ARG A 25 -2.41 -13.12 -0.70
CA ARG A 25 -2.16 -13.37 0.72
C ARG A 25 -3.02 -12.52 1.64
N CYS A 26 -3.32 -11.29 1.23
CA CYS A 26 -4.27 -10.42 1.92
C CYS A 26 -5.73 -10.81 1.60
N LYS A 27 -5.97 -11.71 0.66
CA LYS A 27 -7.29 -12.02 0.09
C LYS A 27 -8.01 -10.74 -0.39
N ALA A 28 -7.24 -9.79 -0.90
CA ALA A 28 -7.70 -8.50 -1.39
C ALA A 28 -7.99 -8.59 -2.88
N LYS A 29 -9.11 -7.99 -3.29
CA LYS A 29 -9.58 -7.88 -4.66
C LYS A 29 -9.68 -6.41 -5.04
N VAL A 30 -9.61 -6.13 -6.34
CA VAL A 30 -9.85 -4.77 -6.86
C VAL A 30 -11.21 -4.28 -6.36
N GLY A 31 -11.21 -3.09 -5.75
CA GLY A 31 -12.36 -2.48 -5.08
C GLY A 31 -12.33 -2.56 -3.55
N ASP A 32 -11.56 -3.48 -2.96
CA ASP A 32 -11.46 -3.63 -1.51
C ASP A 32 -10.73 -2.45 -0.85
N LEU A 33 -11.04 -2.24 0.43
CA LEU A 33 -10.31 -1.30 1.28
C LEU A 33 -9.16 -2.01 1.98
N VAL A 34 -7.98 -1.42 1.87
CA VAL A 34 -6.77 -1.90 2.51
C VAL A 34 -6.20 -0.85 3.44
N TYR A 35 -5.48 -1.32 4.44
CA TYR A 35 -4.72 -0.51 5.38
C TYR A 35 -3.23 -0.73 5.17
N ILE A 36 -2.50 0.36 5.05
CA ILE A 36 -1.07 0.38 4.75
C ILE A 36 -0.37 1.06 5.91
N GLU A 37 0.64 0.42 6.47
CA GLU A 37 1.41 0.96 7.60
C GLU A 37 2.92 0.74 7.40
N ASP A 38 3.72 1.64 7.98
CA ASP A 38 5.16 1.44 8.11
C ASP A 38 5.48 0.16 8.90
N GLU A 39 6.63 -0.47 8.62
CA GLU A 39 7.05 -1.68 9.31
C GLU A 39 7.19 -1.54 10.85
N ARG A 40 7.43 -0.32 11.34
CA ARG A 40 7.66 0.00 12.77
C ARG A 40 6.35 0.08 13.55
N ARG A 41 5.84 -1.08 13.97
CA ARG A 41 4.59 -1.19 14.76
C ARG A 41 4.57 -0.37 16.06
N TRP A 42 5.72 -0.10 16.67
CA TRP A 42 5.82 0.68 17.92
C TRP A 42 5.47 2.15 17.75
N LEU A 43 5.28 2.63 16.52
CA LEU A 43 4.76 3.96 16.22
C LEU A 43 3.24 4.08 16.41
N GLY A 44 2.54 2.99 16.72
CA GLY A 44 1.12 3.03 17.10
C GLY A 44 0.20 3.56 16.00
N GLY A 45 0.52 3.31 14.73
CA GLY A 45 -0.24 3.83 13.58
C GLY A 45 0.24 5.20 13.07
N LEU A 46 1.33 5.76 13.61
CA LEU A 46 2.03 6.83 12.91
C LEU A 46 2.58 6.27 11.59
N LYS A 47 2.40 7.01 10.50
CA LYS A 47 2.73 6.62 9.13
C LYS A 47 1.90 5.44 8.60
N SER A 48 0.59 5.65 8.53
CA SER A 48 -0.34 4.72 7.91
C SER A 48 -1.48 5.44 7.19
N VAL A 49 -2.13 4.74 6.26
CA VAL A 49 -3.28 5.23 5.50
C VAL A 49 -4.23 4.10 5.15
N HIS A 50 -5.50 4.44 4.98
CA HIS A 50 -6.45 3.60 4.26
C HIS A 50 -6.38 3.94 2.77
N ALA A 51 -6.55 2.92 1.92
CA ALA A 51 -6.58 3.10 0.49
C ALA A 51 -7.51 2.08 -0.17
N LYS A 52 -7.88 2.36 -1.41
CA LYS A 52 -8.67 1.47 -2.26
C LYS A 52 -7.74 0.70 -3.19
N LEU A 53 -7.90 -0.62 -3.25
CA LEU A 53 -7.18 -1.44 -4.21
C LEU A 53 -7.74 -1.19 -5.62
N ALA A 54 -7.01 -0.48 -6.47
CA ALA A 54 -7.46 -0.13 -7.81
C ALA A 54 -6.95 -1.10 -8.89
N GLY A 55 -5.90 -1.86 -8.61
CA GLY A 55 -5.35 -2.83 -9.55
C GLY A 55 -4.29 -3.75 -8.96
N ILE A 56 -3.81 -4.67 -9.79
CA ILE A 56 -2.71 -5.59 -9.47
C ILE A 56 -1.47 -5.13 -10.23
N ALA A 57 -0.35 -4.99 -9.52
CA ALA A 57 0.96 -4.68 -10.08
C ALA A 57 1.73 -5.97 -10.36
N GLY A 58 2.80 -5.88 -11.16
CA GLY A 58 3.71 -7.02 -11.36
C GLY A 58 4.45 -7.38 -10.06
N GLU A 59 4.81 -8.67 -9.90
CA GLU A 59 5.50 -9.18 -8.70
C GLU A 59 6.77 -8.41 -8.32
N GLY A 60 7.49 -7.87 -9.31
CA GLY A 60 8.72 -7.10 -9.11
C GLY A 60 8.50 -5.61 -8.81
N ASP A 61 7.26 -5.12 -8.86
CA ASP A 61 6.98 -3.69 -8.79
C ASP A 61 6.74 -3.15 -7.39
N GLY A 62 6.57 -4.05 -6.41
CA GLY A 62 6.22 -3.67 -5.05
C GLY A 62 4.82 -3.03 -4.97
N VAL A 63 4.55 -2.38 -3.85
CA VAL A 63 3.29 -1.66 -3.62
C VAL A 63 3.38 -0.30 -4.30
N GLN A 64 2.49 -0.05 -5.26
CA GLN A 64 2.40 1.24 -5.94
C GLN A 64 1.41 2.14 -5.21
N LEU A 65 1.85 3.35 -4.85
CA LEU A 65 1.07 4.36 -4.16
C LEU A 65 1.04 5.66 -4.98
N SER A 66 -0.08 6.38 -4.92
CA SER A 66 -0.18 7.77 -5.37
C SER A 66 0.75 8.68 -4.54
N SER A 67 1.11 9.84 -5.10
CA SER A 67 1.77 10.93 -4.35
C SER A 67 1.05 11.26 -3.05
N ASP A 68 -0.27 11.38 -3.13
CA ASP A 68 -1.11 11.86 -2.04
C ASP A 68 -1.13 10.88 -0.87
N LEU A 69 -1.14 9.57 -1.13
CA LEU A 69 -1.01 8.57 -0.08
C LEU A 69 0.36 8.57 0.57
N ILE A 70 1.42 8.80 -0.20
CA ILE A 70 2.79 8.90 0.33
C ILE A 70 2.90 10.09 1.28
N ASP A 71 2.37 11.25 0.87
CA ASP A 71 2.44 12.48 1.65
C ASP A 71 1.54 12.41 2.90
N ARG A 72 0.30 11.94 2.75
CA ARG A 72 -0.65 11.75 3.87
C ARG A 72 -0.12 10.73 4.88
N GLY A 73 0.39 9.60 4.37
CA GLY A 73 0.99 8.55 5.18
C GLY A 73 2.38 8.89 5.68
N ARG A 74 2.98 10.01 5.25
CA ARG A 74 4.37 10.39 5.52
C ARG A 74 5.32 9.20 5.34
N PHE A 75 5.10 8.38 4.30
CA PHE A 75 5.87 7.16 4.08
C PHE A 75 7.32 7.49 3.76
N ASP A 76 8.21 6.65 4.26
CA ASP A 76 9.62 6.68 3.95
C ASP A 76 9.86 5.67 2.82
N LEU A 77 10.18 6.14 1.62
CA LEU A 77 10.26 5.29 0.42
C LEU A 77 11.46 4.32 0.45
N ASP A 78 12.44 4.58 1.32
CA ASP A 78 13.55 3.65 1.57
C ASP A 78 13.14 2.48 2.48
N ARG A 79 11.89 2.48 2.98
CA ARG A 79 11.35 1.45 3.86
C ARG A 79 10.25 0.64 3.20
N GLN A 80 10.06 -0.54 3.76
CA GLN A 80 8.95 -1.42 3.40
C GLN A 80 7.69 -1.08 4.19
N VAL A 81 6.55 -1.32 3.57
CA VAL A 81 5.24 -1.17 4.20
C VAL A 81 4.58 -2.52 4.41
N ARG A 82 3.69 -2.60 5.38
CA ARG A 82 2.76 -3.71 5.57
C ARG A 82 1.41 -3.33 5.02
N VAL A 83 0.83 -4.24 4.25
CA VAL A 83 -0.57 -4.14 3.78
C VAL A 83 -1.42 -5.21 4.46
N SER A 84 -2.63 -4.81 4.85
CA SER A 84 -3.68 -5.66 5.42
C SER A 84 -5.03 -5.29 4.80
N LYS A 85 -5.88 -6.28 4.49
CA LYS A 85 -7.26 -6.03 4.07
C LYS A 85 -8.12 -5.62 5.27
N VAL A 86 -9.00 -4.64 5.08
CA VAL A 86 -9.94 -4.18 6.11
C VAL A 86 -11.35 -4.71 5.84
N PHE A 87 -11.86 -4.52 4.61
CA PHE A 87 -13.21 -4.92 4.18
C PHE A 87 -13.17 -5.54 2.79
#